data_AF-A0A6N7ZPS2-F1
#
_entry.id   AF-A0A6N7ZPS2-F1
#
_cell.length_a   1.000
_cell.length_b   1.000
_cell.length_c   1.000
_cell.angle_alpha   90.00
_cell.angle_beta   90.00
_cell.angle_gamma   90.00
#
_symmetry.space_group_name_H-M   'P 1'
#
loop_
_entity.id
_entity.type
_entity.pdbx_description
1 polymer ?
#
loop_
_entity_poly.entity_id
_entity_poly.type
_entity_poly.pdbx_seq_one_letter_code
_entity_poly.pdbx_strand_id
1 'polypeptide(L)'
;MSRHEFERGEITIPSAEWVRFKQKLREASNRTAVRRLELATKLYNYLKSSKAKPSEAREVARVFLERENTGSAYSGYKYTDNDLFEAQEAVIKGGYGKVRPKISKPLKKDFPLAGNNAERLIEGEVTVHFDNKNRRVSWYVAENNHACERARNSILGKAFFAALKSVKWTRNSGGTIYGNDEYNREADYPGGGGHYTKERFGSDDVPFSRRL
;
A
#
# COMPACT_ATOMS: atom_id res chain seq x y z
N MET A 1 -4.11 19.10 -11.15
CA MET A 1 -4.36 19.79 -9.87
C MET A 1 -3.91 18.88 -8.73
N SER A 2 -3.32 19.43 -7.67
CA SER A 2 -3.10 18.68 -6.43
C SER A 2 -4.45 18.36 -5.78
N ARG A 3 -4.54 17.24 -5.08
CA ARG A 3 -5.69 16.86 -4.25
C ARG A 3 -5.17 16.14 -3.01
N HIS A 4 -5.08 16.83 -1.88
CA HIS A 4 -4.73 16.18 -0.62
C HIS A 4 -5.95 15.44 -0.06
N GLU A 5 -5.82 14.14 0.12
CA GLU A 5 -6.91 13.27 0.60
C GLU A 5 -6.38 12.20 1.56
N PHE A 6 -7.26 11.69 2.42
CA PHE A 6 -6.98 10.54 3.26
C PHE A 6 -8.18 9.58 3.29
N GLU A 7 -7.92 8.32 3.66
CA GLU A 7 -8.94 7.29 3.85
C GLU A 7 -8.67 6.46 5.10
N ARG A 8 -9.73 6.18 5.86
CA ARG A 8 -9.67 5.33 7.05
C ARG A 8 -10.92 4.50 7.15
N GLY A 9 -10.80 3.29 7.68
CA GLY A 9 -11.97 2.48 7.96
C GLY A 9 -11.66 1.29 8.84
N GLU A 10 -12.68 0.81 9.51
CA GLU A 10 -12.61 -0.40 10.32
C GLU A 10 -13.72 -1.34 9.90
N ILE A 11 -13.36 -2.61 9.67
CA ILE A 11 -14.28 -3.61 9.14
C ILE A 11 -14.10 -4.89 9.95
N THR A 12 -15.20 -5.38 10.52
CA THR A 12 -15.24 -6.67 11.22
C THR A 12 -15.55 -7.77 10.21
N ILE A 13 -14.63 -8.71 10.03
CA ILE A 13 -14.77 -9.81 9.09
C ILE A 13 -15.43 -11.01 9.80
N PRO A 14 -16.40 -11.69 9.16
CA PRO A 14 -16.96 -12.94 9.67
C PRO A 14 -15.89 -13.98 10.01
N SER A 15 -16.08 -14.73 11.09
CA SER A 15 -15.10 -15.72 11.57
C SER A 15 -14.70 -16.73 10.50
N ALA A 16 -15.67 -17.21 9.70
CA ALA A 16 -15.42 -18.18 8.64
C ALA A 16 -14.56 -17.64 7.49
N GLU A 17 -14.57 -16.31 7.26
CA GLU A 17 -13.84 -15.67 6.16
C GLU A 17 -12.48 -15.11 6.59
N TRP A 18 -12.24 -14.93 7.90
CA TRP A 18 -11.08 -14.21 8.43
C TRP A 18 -9.73 -14.76 7.96
N VAL A 19 -9.54 -16.08 8.04
CA VAL A 19 -8.27 -16.74 7.66
C VAL A 19 -7.99 -16.54 6.18
N ARG A 20 -8.99 -16.80 5.31
CA ARG A 20 -8.88 -16.64 3.86
C ARG A 20 -8.67 -15.18 3.47
N PHE A 21 -9.35 -14.25 4.14
CA PHE A 21 -9.18 -12.81 3.94
C PHE A 21 -7.74 -12.37 4.19
N LYS A 22 -7.17 -12.72 5.36
CA LYS A 22 -5.77 -12.41 5.69
C LYS A 22 -4.78 -13.05 4.73
N GLN A 23 -5.02 -14.31 4.33
CA GLN A 23 -4.16 -15.02 3.40
C GLN A 23 -4.02 -14.26 2.07
N LYS A 24 -5.14 -13.83 1.47
CA LYS A 24 -5.13 -13.05 0.21
C LYS A 24 -4.28 -11.78 0.32
N LEU A 25 -4.36 -11.07 1.45
CA LEU A 25 -3.61 -9.83 1.68
C LEU A 25 -2.12 -10.08 1.87
N ARG A 26 -1.78 -11.14 2.60
CA ARG A 26 -0.38 -11.55 2.77
C ARG A 26 0.24 -11.98 1.46
N GLU A 27 -0.46 -12.76 0.65
CA GLU A 27 0.00 -13.14 -0.69
C GLU A 27 0.20 -11.92 -1.58
N ALA A 28 -0.68 -10.92 -1.52
CA ALA A 28 -0.52 -9.66 -2.22
C ALA A 28 0.73 -8.88 -1.76
N SER A 29 0.89 -8.68 -0.45
CA SER A 29 2.07 -8.01 0.12
C SER A 29 3.38 -8.75 -0.20
N ASN A 30 3.37 -10.08 -0.14
CA ASN A 30 4.53 -10.91 -0.48
C ASN A 30 4.89 -10.83 -1.96
N ARG A 31 3.90 -10.73 -2.87
CA ARG A 31 4.16 -10.47 -4.29
C ARG A 31 4.91 -9.16 -4.48
N THR A 32 4.54 -8.10 -3.76
CA THR A 32 5.24 -6.81 -3.80
C THR A 32 6.69 -6.96 -3.30
N ALA A 33 6.93 -7.68 -2.20
CA ALA A 33 8.29 -7.92 -1.69
C ALA A 33 9.17 -8.71 -2.67
N VAL A 34 8.64 -9.79 -3.26
CA VAL A 34 9.35 -10.59 -4.29
C VAL A 34 9.68 -9.72 -5.50
N ARG A 35 8.70 -8.95 -5.98
CA ARG A 35 8.86 -8.03 -7.11
C ARG A 35 9.96 -6.99 -6.87
N ARG A 36 10.05 -6.42 -5.67
CA ARG A 36 11.11 -5.45 -5.31
C ARG A 36 12.47 -6.11 -5.26
N LEU A 37 12.58 -7.33 -4.73
CA LEU A 37 13.83 -8.09 -4.74
C LEU A 37 14.31 -8.39 -6.16
N GLU A 38 13.41 -8.75 -7.07
CA GLU A 38 13.73 -8.96 -8.48
C GLU A 38 14.25 -7.68 -9.14
N LEU A 39 13.56 -6.55 -8.94
CA LEU A 39 13.99 -5.25 -9.45
C LEU A 39 15.36 -4.83 -8.88
N ALA A 40 15.55 -4.96 -7.57
CA ALA A 40 16.81 -4.67 -6.90
C ALA A 40 17.96 -5.54 -7.44
N THR A 41 17.68 -6.82 -7.71
CA THR A 41 18.67 -7.74 -8.27
C THR A 41 19.09 -7.32 -9.67
N LYS A 42 18.13 -6.92 -10.51
CA LYS A 42 18.42 -6.38 -11.85
C LYS A 42 19.23 -5.09 -11.77
N LEU A 43 18.85 -4.17 -10.90
CA LEU A 43 19.58 -2.92 -10.67
C LEU A 43 21.01 -3.18 -10.24
N TYR A 44 21.23 -4.08 -9.27
CA TYR A 44 22.58 -4.45 -8.82
C TYR A 44 23.43 -5.01 -9.96
N ASN A 45 22.89 -5.91 -10.77
CA ASN A 45 23.60 -6.47 -11.91
C ASN A 45 23.95 -5.41 -12.96
N TYR A 46 23.03 -4.46 -13.19
CA TYR A 46 23.25 -3.34 -14.10
C TYR A 46 24.34 -2.36 -13.60
N LEU A 47 24.34 -2.02 -12.31
CA LEU A 47 25.40 -1.19 -11.72
C LEU A 47 26.77 -1.89 -11.79
N LYS A 48 26.80 -3.22 -11.65
CA LYS A 48 28.03 -4.00 -11.80
C LYS A 48 28.53 -4.05 -13.23
N SER A 49 27.66 -4.26 -14.21
CA SER A 49 28.06 -4.34 -15.62
C SER A 49 28.44 -2.98 -16.20
N SER A 50 27.78 -1.90 -15.77
CA SER A 50 28.13 -0.52 -16.15
C SER A 50 29.41 0.00 -15.50
N LYS A 51 29.99 -0.74 -14.53
CA LYS A 51 31.17 -0.32 -13.74
C LYS A 51 30.96 1.05 -13.08
N ALA A 52 29.72 1.36 -12.69
CA ALA A 52 29.37 2.64 -12.09
C ALA A 52 30.21 2.92 -10.84
N LYS A 53 30.79 4.12 -10.74
CA LYS A 53 31.49 4.54 -9.53
C LYS A 53 30.47 4.76 -8.40
N PRO A 54 30.87 4.58 -7.12
CA PRO A 54 30.02 4.91 -5.98
C PRO A 54 29.35 6.29 -6.07
N SER A 55 30.09 7.32 -6.49
CA SER A 55 29.58 8.70 -6.64
C SER A 55 28.51 8.85 -7.72
N GLU A 56 28.49 7.97 -8.72
CA GLU A 56 27.58 8.02 -9.88
C GLU A 56 26.40 7.04 -9.74
N ALA A 57 26.46 6.13 -8.75
CA ALA A 57 25.57 4.99 -8.64
C ALA A 57 24.08 5.37 -8.62
N ARG A 58 23.70 6.47 -7.95
CA ARG A 58 22.31 6.92 -7.89
C ARG A 58 21.80 7.42 -9.23
N GLU A 59 22.63 8.15 -9.97
CA GLU A 59 22.23 8.68 -11.27
C GLU A 59 22.12 7.54 -12.31
N VAL A 60 23.08 6.62 -12.31
CA VAL A 60 23.01 5.42 -13.15
C VAL A 60 21.80 4.55 -12.78
N ALA A 61 21.47 4.44 -11.50
CA ALA A 61 20.28 3.74 -11.02
C ALA A 61 18.99 4.43 -11.48
N ARG A 62 18.90 5.76 -11.38
CA ARG A 62 17.75 6.55 -11.84
C ARG A 62 17.45 6.27 -13.31
N VAL A 63 18.45 6.39 -14.18
CA VAL A 63 18.31 6.11 -15.62
C VAL A 63 17.86 4.67 -15.88
N PHE A 64 18.43 3.70 -15.15
CA PHE A 64 18.02 2.30 -15.25
C PHE A 64 16.56 2.09 -14.84
N LEU A 65 16.15 2.65 -13.69
CA LEU A 65 14.82 2.48 -13.12
C LEU A 65 13.76 3.16 -13.99
N GLU A 66 14.04 4.34 -14.54
CA GLU A 66 13.17 5.01 -15.52
C GLU A 66 12.95 4.14 -16.75
N ARG A 67 14.02 3.52 -17.26
CA ARG A 67 13.94 2.60 -18.41
C ARG A 67 13.15 1.33 -18.09
N GLU A 68 13.39 0.72 -16.92
CA GLU A 68 12.66 -0.48 -16.48
C GLU A 68 11.19 -0.19 -16.15
N ASN A 69 10.88 1.05 -15.76
CA ASN A 69 9.54 1.49 -15.48
C ASN A 69 8.81 2.04 -16.70
N THR A 70 9.34 1.84 -17.92
CA THR A 70 8.67 2.31 -19.13
C THR A 70 7.28 1.68 -19.26
N GLY A 71 6.28 2.56 -19.27
CA GLY A 71 4.87 2.31 -19.54
C GLY A 71 4.30 3.55 -20.21
N SER A 72 3.31 3.39 -21.08
CA SER A 72 2.61 4.56 -21.62
C SER A 72 1.63 5.10 -20.57
N ALA A 73 1.21 6.36 -20.73
CA ALA A 73 0.12 6.93 -19.92
C ALA A 73 -1.16 6.05 -19.92
N TYR A 74 -1.32 5.19 -20.92
CA TYR A 74 -2.46 4.28 -21.09
C TYR A 74 -2.22 2.87 -20.52
N SER A 75 -1.00 2.34 -20.55
CA SER A 75 -0.70 0.98 -20.06
C SER A 75 -0.41 0.92 -18.57
N GLY A 76 -0.22 2.09 -17.94
CA GLY A 76 0.26 2.21 -16.56
C GLY A 76 1.75 1.91 -16.46
N TYR A 77 2.38 2.50 -15.44
CA TYR A 77 3.74 2.18 -15.07
C TYR A 77 3.82 0.75 -14.57
N LYS A 78 4.93 0.08 -14.87
CA LYS A 78 5.15 -1.28 -14.39
C LYS A 78 5.19 -1.25 -12.87
N TYR A 79 6.11 -0.49 -12.29
CA TYR A 79 6.41 -0.36 -10.87
C TYR A 79 5.84 0.93 -10.27
N THR A 80 5.57 0.91 -8.97
CA THR A 80 5.25 2.14 -8.22
C THR A 80 6.54 2.89 -7.85
N ASP A 81 6.45 4.19 -7.58
CA ASP A 81 7.60 4.96 -7.09
C ASP A 81 8.22 4.36 -5.82
N ASN A 82 7.38 3.81 -4.94
CA ASN A 82 7.85 3.12 -3.74
C ASN A 82 8.63 1.84 -4.08
N ASP A 83 8.24 1.09 -5.11
CA ASP A 83 9.02 -0.08 -5.54
C ASP A 83 10.40 0.32 -6.08
N LEU A 84 10.46 1.42 -6.85
CA LEU A 84 11.72 1.96 -7.37
C LEU A 84 12.62 2.42 -6.23
N PHE A 85 12.06 3.17 -5.27
CA PHE A 85 12.78 3.69 -4.11
C PHE A 85 13.34 2.55 -3.25
N GLU A 86 12.51 1.59 -2.86
CA GLU A 86 12.92 0.45 -2.02
C GLU A 86 13.96 -0.43 -2.72
N ALA A 87 13.81 -0.66 -4.04
CA ALA A 87 14.82 -1.38 -4.80
C ALA A 87 16.15 -0.63 -4.85
N GLN A 88 16.13 0.69 -5.01
CA GLN A 88 17.33 1.52 -5.00
C GLN A 88 18.02 1.51 -3.63
N GLU A 89 17.28 1.71 -2.53
CA GLU A 89 17.83 1.73 -1.16
C GLU A 89 18.31 0.34 -0.70
N ALA A 90 17.78 -0.75 -1.27
CA ALA A 90 18.31 -2.08 -1.06
C ALA A 90 19.72 -2.25 -1.67
N VAL A 91 20.00 -1.57 -2.79
CA VAL A 91 21.26 -1.71 -3.55
C VAL A 91 22.28 -0.65 -3.18
N ILE A 92 21.88 0.61 -3.02
CA ILE A 92 22.74 1.77 -2.80
C ILE A 92 22.63 2.20 -1.34
N LYS A 93 23.55 1.73 -0.50
CA LYS A 93 23.56 1.99 0.94
C LYS A 93 24.29 3.28 1.28
N GLY A 94 23.75 4.00 2.26
CA GLY A 94 24.31 5.24 2.77
C GLY A 94 23.50 6.42 2.25
N GLY A 95 22.74 7.06 3.15
CA GLY A 95 21.67 7.99 2.84
C GLY A 95 22.00 9.14 1.88
N TYR A 96 20.97 9.90 1.53
CA TYR A 96 21.11 11.08 0.67
C TYR A 96 22.23 12.00 1.19
N GLY A 97 23.14 12.43 0.30
CA GLY A 97 24.26 13.30 0.64
C GLY A 97 25.56 12.62 1.07
N LYS A 98 25.62 11.29 1.25
CA LYS A 98 26.92 10.62 1.45
C LYS A 98 27.77 10.67 0.18
N VAL A 99 29.02 11.15 0.33
CA VAL A 99 30.01 11.30 -0.76
C VAL A 99 30.36 9.97 -1.43
N ARG A 100 30.23 8.84 -0.72
CA ARG A 100 30.55 7.49 -1.23
C ARG A 100 29.53 6.46 -0.74
N PRO A 101 28.39 6.28 -1.43
CA PRO A 101 27.46 5.22 -1.10
C PRO A 101 28.05 3.84 -1.43
N LYS A 102 27.65 2.82 -0.68
CA LYS A 102 28.10 1.44 -0.89
C LYS A 102 27.09 0.70 -1.76
N ILE A 103 27.55 0.16 -2.89
CA ILE A 103 26.75 -0.73 -3.73
C ILE A 103 26.81 -2.14 -3.13
N SER A 104 25.68 -2.65 -2.64
CA SER A 104 25.54 -3.98 -2.06
C SER A 104 24.59 -4.85 -2.86
N LYS A 105 24.87 -6.16 -2.89
CA LYS A 105 23.93 -7.15 -3.43
C LYS A 105 22.67 -7.16 -2.53
N PRO A 106 21.47 -7.04 -3.09
CA PRO A 106 20.24 -7.12 -2.30
C PRO A 106 20.05 -8.54 -1.75
N LEU A 107 19.50 -8.64 -0.56
CA LEU A 107 19.27 -9.88 0.16
C LEU A 107 17.78 -10.09 0.40
N LYS A 108 17.35 -11.34 0.56
CA LYS A 108 15.94 -11.67 0.91
C LYS A 108 15.48 -10.97 2.19
N LYS A 109 16.39 -10.75 3.14
CA LYS A 109 16.08 -10.05 4.40
C LYS A 109 15.81 -8.55 4.23
N ASP A 110 16.23 -7.95 3.11
CA ASP A 110 15.93 -6.55 2.80
C ASP A 110 14.45 -6.38 2.36
N PHE A 111 13.77 -7.48 2.02
CA PHE A 111 12.36 -7.52 1.60
C PHE A 111 11.60 -8.59 2.39
N PRO A 112 11.35 -8.35 3.69
CA PRO A 112 10.76 -9.35 4.56
C PRO A 112 9.35 -9.75 4.07
N LEU A 113 9.08 -11.06 4.03
CA LEU A 113 7.77 -11.59 3.72
C LEU A 113 6.87 -11.61 4.97
N ALA A 114 5.60 -11.32 4.79
CA ALA A 114 4.58 -11.37 5.81
C ALA A 114 4.21 -12.82 6.20
N GLY A 115 4.51 -13.19 7.43
CA GLY A 115 4.11 -14.47 8.05
C GLY A 115 2.63 -14.54 8.43
N ASN A 116 2.16 -15.71 8.88
CA ASN A 116 0.75 -15.96 9.25
C ASN A 116 0.22 -15.02 10.35
N ASN A 117 1.12 -14.57 11.22
CA ASN A 117 0.83 -13.72 12.36
C ASN A 117 1.12 -12.24 12.10
N ALA A 118 1.29 -11.82 10.85
CA ALA A 118 1.46 -10.41 10.53
C ALA A 118 0.25 -9.62 11.06
N GLU A 119 0.52 -8.63 11.91
CA GLU A 119 -0.50 -7.72 12.47
C GLU A 119 -0.68 -6.47 11.62
N ARG A 120 0.28 -6.21 10.72
CA ARG A 120 0.31 -5.04 9.86
C ARG A 120 0.95 -5.35 8.52
N LEU A 121 0.35 -4.85 7.45
CA LEU A 121 0.91 -4.84 6.09
C LEU A 121 1.00 -3.39 5.62
N ILE A 122 2.13 -3.02 5.02
CA ILE A 122 2.38 -1.67 4.52
C ILE A 122 2.76 -1.78 3.04
N GLU A 123 2.13 -0.96 2.20
CA GLU A 123 2.51 -0.82 0.79
C GLU A 123 2.24 0.60 0.30
N GLY A 124 3.29 1.37 0.01
CA GLY A 124 3.14 2.76 -0.45
C GLY A 124 2.37 3.60 0.57
N GLU A 125 1.23 4.16 0.15
CA GLU A 125 0.39 5.04 0.98
C GLU A 125 -0.57 4.29 1.90
N VAL A 126 -0.71 2.97 1.76
CA VAL A 126 -1.65 2.16 2.56
C VAL A 126 -0.96 1.40 3.67
N THR A 127 -1.60 1.45 4.84
CA THR A 127 -1.36 0.52 5.94
C THR A 127 -2.64 -0.25 6.24
N VAL A 128 -2.54 -1.59 6.30
CA VAL A 128 -3.61 -2.49 6.73
C VAL A 128 -3.22 -3.11 8.06
N HIS A 129 -4.05 -2.92 9.09
CA HIS A 129 -3.86 -3.52 10.41
C HIS A 129 -4.85 -4.65 10.65
N PHE A 130 -4.40 -5.71 11.33
CA PHE A 130 -5.22 -6.85 11.73
C PHE A 130 -5.31 -6.95 13.25
N ASP A 131 -6.52 -6.82 13.77
CA ASP A 131 -6.85 -7.25 15.13
C ASP A 131 -7.41 -8.68 15.06
N ASN A 132 -6.55 -9.64 15.37
CA ASN A 132 -6.90 -11.06 15.33
C ASN A 132 -7.93 -11.46 16.39
N LYS A 133 -8.01 -10.74 17.51
CA LYS A 133 -8.94 -11.05 18.61
C LYS A 133 -10.37 -10.67 18.21
N ASN A 134 -10.53 -9.49 17.63
CA ASN A 134 -11.83 -8.98 17.23
C ASN A 134 -12.18 -9.24 15.76
N ARG A 135 -11.28 -9.88 15.00
CA ARG A 135 -11.39 -10.09 13.54
C ARG A 135 -11.64 -8.79 12.78
N ARG A 136 -11.00 -7.73 13.26
CA ARG A 136 -11.14 -6.39 12.70
C ARG A 136 -9.95 -6.11 11.82
N VAL A 137 -10.22 -5.58 10.64
CA VAL A 137 -9.21 -5.03 9.76
C VAL A 137 -9.38 -3.52 9.69
N SER A 138 -8.28 -2.79 9.83
CA SER A 138 -8.27 -1.34 9.67
C SER A 138 -7.55 -0.97 8.37
N TRP A 139 -8.23 -0.18 7.54
CA TRP A 139 -7.68 0.49 6.37
C TRP A 139 -7.20 1.87 6.79
N TYR A 140 -5.96 2.22 6.48
CA TYR A 140 -5.39 3.52 6.80
C TYR A 140 -4.56 4.04 5.63
N VAL A 141 -4.89 5.24 5.18
CA VAL A 141 -4.15 6.03 4.19
C VAL A 141 -3.86 7.38 4.83
N ALA A 142 -2.59 7.76 4.86
CA ALA A 142 -2.19 9.07 5.38
C ALA A 142 -2.63 10.19 4.42
N GLU A 143 -2.84 11.39 4.95
CA GLU A 143 -3.17 12.54 4.13
C GLU A 143 -1.98 12.92 3.25
N ASN A 144 -2.15 12.81 1.93
CA ASN A 144 -1.14 13.17 0.94
C ASN A 144 -1.81 13.47 -0.41
N ASN A 145 -1.10 14.14 -1.31
CA ASN A 145 -1.56 14.45 -2.65
C ASN A 145 -1.83 13.15 -3.43
N HIS A 146 -3.06 12.86 -3.86
CA HIS A 146 -3.50 11.62 -4.54
C HIS A 146 -3.21 10.34 -3.76
N ALA A 147 -3.22 10.41 -2.42
CA ALA A 147 -2.88 9.27 -1.55
C ALA A 147 -3.87 8.12 -1.68
N CYS A 148 -5.18 8.41 -1.70
CA CYS A 148 -6.21 7.37 -1.72
C CYS A 148 -6.22 6.65 -3.06
N GLU A 149 -6.09 7.40 -4.16
CA GLU A 149 -5.94 6.81 -5.48
C GLU A 149 -4.74 5.85 -5.54
N ARG A 150 -3.55 6.29 -5.12
CA ARG A 150 -2.35 5.43 -5.10
C ARG A 150 -2.51 4.23 -4.18
N ALA A 151 -3.07 4.43 -2.99
CA ALA A 151 -3.35 3.36 -2.03
C ALA A 151 -4.27 2.29 -2.62
N ARG A 152 -5.39 2.70 -3.24
CA ARG A 152 -6.35 1.78 -3.88
C ARG A 152 -5.78 1.09 -5.12
N ASN A 153 -4.90 1.76 -5.86
CA ASN A 153 -4.25 1.21 -7.06
C ASN A 153 -3.06 0.28 -6.77
N SER A 154 -2.54 0.28 -5.54
CA SER A 154 -1.48 -0.63 -5.09
C SER A 154 -1.90 -2.11 -5.17
N ILE A 155 -0.93 -3.03 -5.15
CA ILE A 155 -1.20 -4.48 -5.20
C ILE A 155 -1.98 -4.89 -3.94
N LEU A 156 -1.56 -4.40 -2.77
CA LEU A 156 -2.26 -4.62 -1.51
C LEU A 156 -3.67 -4.00 -1.51
N GLY A 157 -3.83 -2.76 -1.99
CA GLY A 157 -5.12 -2.08 -2.08
C GLY A 157 -6.11 -2.82 -2.97
N LYS A 158 -5.71 -3.20 -4.18
CA LYS A 158 -6.54 -4.00 -5.09
C LYS A 158 -6.94 -5.34 -4.44
N ALA A 159 -6.00 -6.01 -3.78
CA ALA A 159 -6.29 -7.26 -3.07
C ALA A 159 -7.25 -7.05 -1.89
N PHE A 160 -7.14 -5.94 -1.16
CA PHE A 160 -8.03 -5.57 -0.06
C PHE A 160 -9.47 -5.41 -0.50
N PHE A 161 -9.74 -4.54 -1.46
CA PHE A 161 -11.11 -4.33 -1.94
C PHE A 161 -11.66 -5.56 -2.67
N ALA A 162 -10.83 -6.31 -3.41
CA ALA A 162 -11.26 -7.57 -4.01
C ALA A 162 -11.60 -8.64 -2.95
N ALA A 163 -10.83 -8.70 -1.85
CA ALA A 163 -11.09 -9.61 -0.75
C ALA A 163 -12.41 -9.24 -0.05
N LEU A 164 -12.64 -7.96 0.25
CA LEU A 164 -13.88 -7.47 0.85
C LEU A 164 -15.12 -7.78 0.00
N LYS A 165 -15.04 -7.58 -1.33
CA LYS A 165 -16.12 -7.94 -2.25
C LYS A 165 -16.46 -9.43 -2.26
N SER A 166 -15.50 -10.29 -1.87
CA SER A 166 -15.69 -11.74 -1.81
C SER A 166 -16.17 -12.25 -0.45
N VAL A 167 -16.29 -11.39 0.57
CA VAL A 167 -16.73 -11.79 1.90
C VAL A 167 -18.22 -12.07 1.90
N LYS A 168 -18.61 -13.24 2.42
CA LYS A 168 -20.00 -13.55 2.76
C LYS A 168 -20.36 -12.91 4.09
N TRP A 169 -20.99 -11.74 4.04
CA TRP A 169 -21.35 -11.00 5.24
C TRP A 169 -22.41 -11.73 6.09
N THR A 170 -22.27 -11.61 7.41
CA THR A 170 -23.19 -12.18 8.40
C THR A 170 -23.63 -11.09 9.37
N ARG A 171 -24.62 -11.38 10.22
CA ARG A 171 -25.07 -10.46 11.27
C ARG A 171 -23.88 -10.04 12.16
N ASN A 172 -23.82 -8.75 12.52
CA ASN A 172 -22.74 -8.15 13.32
C ASN A 172 -21.35 -8.17 12.67
N SER A 173 -21.27 -8.28 11.35
CA SER A 173 -20.04 -8.09 10.57
C SER A 173 -20.19 -6.93 9.59
N GLY A 174 -19.08 -6.45 9.05
CA GLY A 174 -19.05 -5.27 8.19
C GLY A 174 -18.36 -4.08 8.84
N GLY A 175 -18.52 -2.91 8.22
CA GLY A 175 -17.87 -1.67 8.63
C GLY A 175 -17.91 -0.62 7.54
N THR A 176 -17.21 0.49 7.77
CA THR A 176 -17.25 1.65 6.90
C THR A 176 -15.86 2.18 6.66
N ILE A 177 -15.59 2.59 5.41
CA ILE A 177 -14.45 3.42 5.04
C ILE A 177 -14.96 4.84 4.84
N TYR A 178 -14.38 5.78 5.57
CA TYR A 178 -14.59 7.21 5.43
C TYR A 178 -13.30 7.89 4.95
N GLY A 179 -13.42 9.09 4.42
CA GLY A 179 -12.28 9.89 4.02
C GLY A 179 -12.63 11.36 3.94
N ASN A 180 -11.64 12.18 3.63
CA ASN A 180 -11.79 13.61 3.40
C ASN A 180 -10.84 14.04 2.28
N ASP A 181 -11.09 15.22 1.71
CA ASP A 181 -10.18 15.93 0.85
C ASP A 181 -10.10 17.42 1.23
N GLU A 182 -9.08 18.10 0.72
CA GLU A 182 -8.78 19.51 1.00
C GLU A 182 -9.96 20.48 0.76
N TYR A 183 -10.90 20.13 -0.12
CA TYR A 183 -12.04 20.96 -0.48
C TYR A 183 -13.21 20.86 0.49
N ASN A 184 -13.21 19.88 1.40
CA ASN A 184 -14.30 19.66 2.36
C ASN A 184 -13.98 20.16 3.78
N ARG A 185 -12.93 20.98 3.95
CA ARG A 185 -12.50 21.51 5.26
C ARG A 185 -13.34 22.69 5.78
N GLU A 186 -14.16 23.32 4.94
CA GLU A 186 -14.69 24.66 5.21
C GLU A 186 -16.11 24.73 5.80
N ALA A 187 -16.83 23.63 5.96
CA ALA A 187 -18.21 23.72 6.48
C ALA A 187 -18.29 23.55 8.01
N ASP A 188 -18.80 24.61 8.64
CA ASP A 188 -18.83 24.94 10.07
C ASP A 188 -20.19 24.62 10.75
N TYR A 189 -20.96 23.69 10.18
CA TYR A 189 -22.23 23.23 10.74
C TYR A 189 -22.25 21.70 10.99
N PRO A 190 -23.14 21.17 11.85
CA PRO A 190 -23.29 19.74 12.07
C PRO A 190 -23.73 19.02 10.78
N GLY A 191 -22.90 18.11 10.26
CA GLY A 191 -23.04 17.52 8.92
C GLY A 191 -22.24 18.22 7.81
N GLY A 192 -21.58 19.34 8.15
CA GLY A 192 -20.73 20.14 7.26
C GLY A 192 -19.22 19.88 7.39
N GLY A 193 -18.75 19.23 8.45
CA GLY A 193 -17.30 19.13 8.72
C GLY A 193 -16.63 17.84 8.22
N GLY A 194 -16.13 17.84 6.99
CA GLY A 194 -14.95 17.08 6.55
C GLY A 194 -15.16 15.65 6.04
N HIS A 195 -15.60 14.71 6.87
CA HIS A 195 -15.43 13.29 6.54
C HIS A 195 -16.69 12.70 5.91
N TYR A 196 -16.59 12.18 4.68
CA TYR A 196 -17.70 11.49 4.01
C TYR A 196 -17.49 9.97 3.99
N THR A 197 -18.59 9.24 4.07
CA THR A 197 -18.61 7.78 3.88
C THR A 197 -18.30 7.50 2.41
N LYS A 198 -17.22 6.76 2.15
CA LYS A 198 -16.84 6.36 0.79
C LYS A 198 -17.42 4.99 0.44
N GLU A 199 -17.30 4.01 1.35
CA GLU A 199 -17.83 2.66 1.15
C GLU A 199 -18.33 2.07 2.46
N ARG A 200 -19.38 1.26 2.36
CA ARG A 200 -19.95 0.49 3.48
C ARG A 200 -19.97 -0.99 3.13
N PHE A 201 -19.66 -1.82 4.11
CA PHE A 201 -19.63 -3.27 4.00
C PHE A 201 -20.49 -3.88 5.12
N GLY A 202 -21.19 -4.97 4.84
CA GLY A 202 -22.02 -5.67 5.82
C GLY A 202 -23.21 -6.37 5.18
N SER A 203 -24.04 -7.02 5.99
CA SER A 203 -25.34 -7.51 5.51
C SER A 203 -26.30 -6.34 5.37
N ASP A 204 -26.87 -6.16 4.17
CA ASP A 204 -27.86 -5.11 3.88
C ASP A 204 -29.12 -5.22 4.75
N ASP A 205 -29.33 -6.36 5.42
CA ASP A 205 -30.48 -6.71 6.27
C ASP A 205 -30.44 -6.18 7.72
N VAL A 206 -29.61 -5.18 8.04
CA VAL A 206 -29.73 -4.49 9.35
C VAL A 206 -30.27 -3.09 9.11
N PRO A 207 -31.60 -2.90 9.09
CA PRO A 207 -32.17 -1.57 9.20
C PRO A 207 -31.62 -0.92 10.48
N PHE A 208 -31.20 0.33 10.35
CA PHE A 208 -30.70 1.15 11.44
C PHE A 208 -31.89 1.58 12.33
N SER A 209 -32.71 0.65 12.81
CA SER A 209 -33.76 0.97 13.78
C SER A 209 -33.13 1.04 15.17
N ARG A 210 -32.92 2.29 15.60
CA ARG A 210 -33.00 2.79 16.97
C ARG A 210 -32.30 1.93 18.04
N ARG A 211 -31.05 2.28 18.35
CA ARG A 211 -30.65 2.25 19.76
C ARG A 211 -31.31 3.46 20.41
N LEU A 212 -32.39 3.18 21.15
CA LEU A 212 -32.87 4.02 22.25
C LEU A 212 -31.81 4.08 23.35
#